data_AF-A0A949MBF4-F1
#
_entry.id   AF-A0A949MBF4-F1
#
_cell.length_a   1.000
_cell.length_b   1.000
_cell.length_c   1.000
_cell.angle_alpha   90.00
_cell.angle_beta   90.00
_cell.angle_gamma   90.00
#
_symmetry.space_group_name_H-M   'P 1'
#
loop_
_entity.id
_entity.type
_entity.pdbx_description
1 polymer ?
#
loop_
_entity_poly.entity_id
_entity_poly.type
_entity_poly.pdbx_seq_one_letter_code
_entity_poly.pdbx_strand_id
1 'polypeptide(L)' 'DFDAQNLQLAVHIQKALVRGTGLEDRGVCRARFMTVLQGQECPAVLVEIGYLSNPQEAALIENPRWRGKVAHVLASALP' A
#
# COMPACT_ATOMS: atom_id res chain seq x y z
N ASP A 1 -3.42 -0.03 21.48
CA ASP A 1 -2.56 -0.93 20.68
C ASP A 1 -3.39 -1.42 19.51
N PHE A 2 -2.92 -1.19 18.28
CA PHE A 2 -3.62 -1.53 17.04
C PHE A 2 -2.89 -2.62 16.22
N ASP A 3 -1.91 -3.35 16.79
CA ASP A 3 -1.06 -4.27 16.02
C ASP A 3 -1.86 -5.28 15.16
N ALA A 4 -2.90 -5.88 15.75
CA ALA A 4 -3.76 -6.83 15.04
C ALA A 4 -4.56 -6.15 13.91
N GLN A 5 -5.16 -4.98 14.17
CA GLN A 5 -5.90 -4.24 13.13
C GLN A 5 -4.99 -3.74 12.02
N ASN A 6 -3.78 -3.27 12.35
CA ASN A 6 -2.77 -2.84 11.38
C ASN A 6 -2.39 -3.98 10.45
N LEU A 7 -2.15 -5.18 11.00
CA LEU A 7 -1.82 -6.36 10.19
C LEU A 7 -3.00 -6.76 9.30
N GLN A 8 -4.23 -6.78 9.84
CA GLN A 8 -5.42 -7.11 9.05
C GLN A 8 -5.63 -6.12 7.90
N LEU A 9 -5.50 -4.82 8.17
CA LEU A 9 -5.61 -3.77 7.17
C LEU A 9 -4.52 -3.90 6.10
N ALA A 10 -3.26 -4.13 6.51
CA ALA A 10 -2.14 -4.29 5.60
C ALA A 10 -2.33 -5.49 4.66
N VAL A 11 -2.73 -6.64 5.19
CA VAL A 11 -2.99 -7.86 4.40
C VAL A 11 -4.16 -7.64 3.44
N HIS A 12 -5.20 -6.94 3.88
CA HIS A 12 -6.37 -6.65 3.04
C HIS A 12 -5.99 -5.75 1.86
N ILE A 13 -5.30 -4.63 2.14
CA ILE A 13 -4.83 -3.69 1.12
C ILE A 13 -3.84 -4.35 0.16
N GLN A 14 -2.86 -5.11 0.66
CA GLN A 14 -1.87 -5.80 -0.19
C GLN A 14 -2.55 -6.75 -1.19
N LYS A 15 -3.49 -7.57 -0.71
CA LYS A 15 -4.25 -8.48 -1.58
C LYS A 15 -5.09 -7.73 -2.62
N ALA A 16 -5.68 -6.60 -2.25
CA ALA A 16 -6.45 -5.78 -3.18
C ALA A 16 -5.56 -5.16 -4.27
N LEU A 17 -4.39 -4.63 -3.88
CA LEU A 17 -3.41 -4.07 -4.80
C LEU A 17 -2.92 -5.10 -5.81
N VAL A 18 -2.46 -6.27 -5.36
CA VAL A 18 -1.97 -7.33 -6.25
C VAL A 18 -3.03 -7.72 -7.28
N ARG A 19 -4.28 -7.96 -6.84
CA ARG A 19 -5.39 -8.28 -7.75
C ARG A 19 -5.73 -7.13 -8.70
N GLY A 20 -5.72 -5.90 -8.19
CA GLY A 20 -6.17 -4.73 -8.93
C GLY A 20 -5.14 -4.25 -9.96
N THR A 21 -3.86 -4.22 -9.60
CA THR A 21 -2.79 -3.62 -10.41
C THR A 21 -2.00 -4.65 -11.20
N GLY A 22 -1.93 -5.91 -10.74
CA GLY A 22 -1.07 -6.95 -11.31
C GLY A 22 0.41 -6.78 -10.95
N LEU A 23 0.73 -5.93 -9.97
CA LEU A 23 2.08 -5.79 -9.43
C LEU A 23 2.53 -7.09 -8.75
N GLU A 24 3.85 -7.26 -8.68
CA GLU A 24 4.48 -8.32 -7.90
C GLU A 24 4.04 -8.24 -6.42
N ASP A 25 3.67 -9.38 -5.84
CA ASP A 25 3.31 -9.47 -4.42
C ASP A 25 4.58 -9.55 -3.56
N ARG A 26 4.93 -8.42 -2.92
CA ARG A 26 6.05 -8.34 -1.98
C ARG A 26 5.66 -8.57 -0.52
N GLY A 27 4.39 -8.88 -0.28
CA GLY A 27 3.86 -9.17 1.03
C GLY A 27 3.81 -7.97 1.98
N VAL A 28 3.44 -8.26 3.23
CA VAL A 28 3.37 -7.27 4.31
C VAL A 28 4.66 -7.31 5.11
N CYS A 29 5.33 -6.16 5.20
CA CYS A 29 6.53 -6.00 6.02
C CYS A 29 6.19 -5.31 7.35
N ARG A 30 6.69 -5.86 8.46
CA ARG A 30 6.67 -5.20 9.76
C ARG A 30 7.93 -4.35 9.90
N ALA A 31 7.78 -3.04 9.70
CA ALA A 31 8.86 -2.08 9.88
C ALA A 31 8.47 -1.03 10.93
N ARG A 32 9.43 -0.62 11.76
CA ARG A 32 9.21 0.41 12.79
C ARG A 32 9.35 1.80 12.17
N PHE A 33 8.41 2.18 11.32
CA PHE A 33 8.31 3.55 10.80
C PHE A 33 7.69 4.48 11.84
N MET A 34 8.47 4.73 12.89
CA MET A 34 8.06 5.49 14.08
C MET A 34 7.66 6.93 13.78
N THR A 35 8.08 7.51 12.66
CA THR A 35 7.75 8.90 12.32
C THR A 35 6.37 9.10 11.70
N VAL A 36 5.77 8.04 11.14
CA VAL A 36 4.50 8.14 10.40
C VAL A 36 3.40 7.22 10.95
N LEU A 37 3.76 6.04 11.46
CA LEU A 37 2.79 5.09 12.03
C LEU A 37 2.65 5.20 13.55
N GLN A 38 3.58 5.87 14.24
CA GLN A 38 3.48 6.07 15.68
C GLN A 38 2.52 7.21 16.03
N GLY A 39 1.73 7.04 17.07
CA GLY A 39 0.81 8.08 17.56
C GLY A 39 -0.52 8.15 16.79
N GLN A 40 -0.75 7.28 15.81
CA GLN A 40 -2.05 7.18 15.15
C GLN A 40 -3.11 6.65 16.12
N GLU A 41 -4.23 7.36 16.21
CA GLU A 41 -5.37 7.00 17.06
C GLU A 41 -6.33 5.98 16.42
N CYS A 42 -5.95 5.45 15.25
CA CYS A 42 -6.67 4.44 14.49
C CYS A 42 -5.70 3.44 13.83
N PRO A 43 -6.20 2.33 13.25
CA PRO A 43 -5.36 1.42 12.47
C PRO A 43 -4.71 2.14 11.29
N ALA A 44 -3.39 1.95 11.12
CA ALA A 44 -2.59 2.67 10.15
C ALA A 44 -1.60 1.73 9.44
N VAL A 45 -1.40 1.98 8.14
CA VAL A 45 -0.45 1.26 7.29
C VAL A 45 0.26 2.23 6.36
N LEU A 46 1.50 1.89 5.98
CA LEU A 46 2.24 2.57 4.92
C LEU A 46 2.26 1.64 3.71
N VAL A 47 1.92 2.20 2.54
CA VAL A 47 1.81 1.44 1.29
C VAL A 47 2.88 1.91 0.32
N GLU A 48 3.73 0.98 -0.11
CA GLU A 48 4.66 1.19 -1.21
C GLU A 48 4.01 0.71 -2.50
N ILE A 49 3.69 1.62 -3.42
CA ILE A 49 3.00 1.28 -4.68
C ILE A 49 3.97 1.00 -5.84
N GLY A 50 5.27 1.20 -5.62
CA GLY A 50 6.35 0.93 -6.57
C GLY A 50 7.61 1.73 -6.25
N TYR A 51 8.71 1.41 -6.93
CA TYR A 51 10.03 1.96 -6.69
C TYR A 51 10.45 2.92 -7.82
N LEU A 52 10.66 4.19 -7.49
CA LEU A 52 11.19 5.17 -8.46
C LEU A 52 12.62 4.86 -8.92
N SER A 53 13.36 4.07 -8.14
CA SER A 53 14.69 3.57 -8.51
C SER A 53 14.64 2.45 -9.56
N ASN A 54 13.47 1.84 -9.80
CA ASN A 54 13.24 0.90 -10.88
C ASN A 54 12.64 1.66 -12.09
N PRO A 55 13.34 1.78 -13.23
CA PRO A 55 12.85 2.54 -14.38
C PRO A 55 11.49 2.08 -14.91
N GLN A 56 11.18 0.78 -14.82
CA GLN A 56 9.89 0.25 -15.28
C GLN A 56 8.74 0.67 -14.38
N GLU A 57 8.96 0.63 -13.06
CA GLU A 57 7.96 1.04 -12.08
C GLU A 57 7.82 2.57 -12.04
N ALA A 58 8.93 3.31 -12.21
CA ALA A 58 8.91 4.76 -12.34
C ALA A 58 8.03 5.22 -13.52
N ALA A 59 8.16 4.59 -14.69
CA ALA A 59 7.33 4.89 -15.85
C ALA A 59 5.83 4.62 -15.61
N LEU A 60 5.50 3.58 -14.84
CA LEU A 60 4.13 3.31 -14.41
C LEU A 60 3.64 4.40 -13.44
N ILE A 61 4.46 4.77 -12.45
CA ILE A 61 4.13 5.81 -11.46
C ILE A 61 3.94 7.16 -12.14
N GLU A 62 4.71 7.49 -13.17
CA GLU A 62 4.56 8.74 -13.95
C GLU A 62 3.22 8.79 -14.72
N ASN A 63 2.66 7.64 -15.06
CA ASN A 63 1.41 7.56 -15.81
C ASN A 63 0.18 7.91 -14.92
N PRO A 64 -0.55 9.01 -15.20
CA PRO A 64 -1.69 9.44 -14.39
C PRO A 64 -2.84 8.43 -14.38
N ARG A 65 -3.04 7.69 -15.48
CA ARG A 65 -4.08 6.65 -15.57
C ARG A 65 -3.74 5.48 -14.64
N TRP A 66 -2.47 5.11 -14.55
CA TRP A 66 -2.01 4.05 -13.66
C TRP A 66 -2.15 4.48 -12.20
N ARG A 67 -1.76 5.71 -11.83
CA ARG A 67 -1.99 6.27 -10.49
C ARG A 67 -3.48 6.28 -10.13
N GLY A 68 -4.35 6.68 -11.07
CA GLY A 68 -5.80 6.64 -10.89
C GLY A 68 -6.35 5.24 -10.63
N LYS A 69 -5.83 4.23 -11.34
CA LYS A 69 -6.17 2.82 -11.10
C LYS A 69 -5.77 2.37 -9.69
N VAL A 70 -4.55 2.70 -9.25
CA VAL A 70 -4.05 2.35 -7.90
C VAL A 70 -4.91 3.03 -6.82
N ALA A 71 -5.21 4.32 -6.97
CA ALA A 71 -6.06 5.06 -6.04
C ALA A 71 -7.47 4.45 -5.93
N HIS A 72 -8.07 4.06 -7.06
CA HIS A 72 -9.38 3.40 -7.07
C HIS A 72 -9.35 2.05 -6.33
N VAL A 73 -8.31 1.25 -6.56
CA VAL A 73 -8.14 -0.04 -5.87
C VAL A 73 -7.96 0.17 -4.37
N LEU A 74 -7.15 1.14 -3.95
CA LEU A 74 -6.96 1.48 -2.54
C LEU A 74 -8.26 1.92 -1.88
N ALA A 75 -8.99 2.85 -2.50
CA ALA A 75 -10.25 3.35 -1.96
C ALA A 75 -11.29 2.23 -1.81
N SER A 76 -11.34 1.29 -2.76
CA SER A 76 -12.26 0.15 -2.73
C SER A 76 -11.86 -0.93 -1.73
N ALA A 77 -10.64 -0.90 -1.20
CA ALA A 77 -10.12 -1.85 -0.22
C ALA A 77 -10.27 -1.36 1.22
N LEU A 78 -10.67 -0.11 1.44
CA LEU A 78 -10.96 0.41 2.77
C LEU A 78 -12.37 -0.03 3.19
N PRO A 79 -12.57 -0.39 4.47
CA PRO A 79 -13.89 -0.76 5.01
C PRO A 79 -14.87 0.41 5.08
#